data_AF-A0A949JYZ7-F1
#
_entry.id   AF-A0A949JYZ7-F1
#
_cell.length_a   1.000
_cell.length_b   1.000
_cell.length_c   1.000
_cell.angle_alpha   90.00
_cell.angle_beta   90.00
_cell.angle_gamma   90.00
#
_symmetry.space_group_name_H-M   'P 1'
#
loop_
_entity.id
_entity.type
_entity.pdbx_description
1 polymer ?
#
loop_
_entity_poly.entity_id
_entity_poly.type
_entity_poly.pdbx_seq_one_letter_code
_entity_poly.pdbx_strand_id
1 'polypeptide(L)'
;MRPLCRPVKVFISVVFVTLMVVQTSFARSSIEESRDLDKMGYIISISDCGPYVFHFSERSRKMAVEVERLICESAPDIAEEIGLQDPGRIDVYIVPNRKDYNQLSGSKMPEWGEAFSDLVNRKIVIDARAVLRTPRPLKTVIRHELSHIFLVQKTGGTRCPTWFVEGIAMRQSREWTMSDQWNLMTSIWSGNLPDLEDLGGSFPRSAARASAAYRLSYAAVSRLLETRPEDLVTLLSFARDLGDFDRAFLLTFGETTGDFAEEFHLDLESRYNAAAPVFRSPPFWLMMAGLLILAYVLKKIRNRKRIREWESEEV
;
A
#
# COMPACT_ATOMS: atom_id res chain seq x y z
N MET A 1 62.12 -14.51 -18.57
CA MET A 1 60.81 -14.20 -19.18
C MET A 1 60.00 -15.50 -19.34
N ARG A 2 58.99 -15.72 -18.47
CA ARG A 2 57.87 -16.66 -18.65
C ARG A 2 56.69 -16.10 -17.81
N PRO A 3 55.46 -16.00 -18.33
CA PRO A 3 54.31 -15.56 -17.53
C PRO A 3 53.67 -16.74 -16.80
N LEU A 4 53.29 -16.50 -15.55
CA LEU A 4 52.49 -17.42 -14.72
C LEU A 4 51.01 -17.18 -15.00
N CYS A 5 50.36 -18.09 -15.74
CA CYS A 5 48.91 -18.27 -15.69
C CYS A 5 48.53 -18.90 -14.34
N ARG A 6 47.63 -18.25 -13.58
CA ARG A 6 46.89 -18.87 -12.47
C ARG A 6 45.44 -19.16 -12.90
N PRO A 7 44.83 -20.26 -12.43
CA PRO A 7 43.57 -20.77 -12.98
C PRO A 7 42.33 -20.09 -12.39
N VAL A 8 41.45 -19.62 -13.27
CA VAL A 8 40.05 -19.28 -13.00
C VAL A 8 39.26 -20.60 -12.92
N LYS A 9 39.24 -21.28 -11.76
CA LYS A 9 38.41 -22.49 -11.58
C LYS A 9 37.69 -22.61 -10.23
N VAL A 10 37.90 -21.71 -9.27
CA VAL A 10 37.32 -21.85 -7.92
C VAL A 10 36.01 -21.05 -7.73
N PHE A 11 35.76 -20.00 -8.52
CA PHE A 11 34.54 -19.18 -8.37
C PHE A 11 33.26 -19.82 -8.95
N ILE A 12 33.38 -20.66 -9.98
CA ILE A 12 32.19 -21.26 -10.65
C ILE A 12 31.54 -22.34 -9.77
N SER A 13 32.32 -23.12 -9.01
CA SER A 13 31.77 -24.19 -8.16
C SER A 13 31.02 -23.66 -6.93
N VAL A 14 31.44 -22.54 -6.34
CA VAL A 14 30.74 -21.97 -5.17
C VAL A 14 29.38 -21.40 -5.59
N VAL A 15 29.33 -20.68 -6.72
CA VAL A 15 28.06 -20.13 -7.25
C VAL A 15 27.08 -21.27 -7.61
N PHE A 16 27.55 -22.34 -8.25
CA PHE A 16 26.71 -23.49 -8.59
C PHE A 16 26.18 -24.24 -7.37
N VAL A 17 27.00 -24.44 -6.34
CA VAL A 17 26.58 -25.09 -5.09
C VAL A 17 25.57 -24.21 -4.36
N THR A 18 25.76 -22.89 -4.30
CA THR A 18 24.77 -21.98 -3.69
C THR A 18 23.47 -21.97 -4.49
N LEU A 19 23.51 -21.96 -5.84
CA LEU A 19 22.31 -22.03 -6.68
C LEU A 19 21.54 -23.35 -6.47
N MET A 20 22.25 -24.48 -6.41
CA MET A 20 21.63 -25.79 -6.16
C MET A 20 21.07 -25.92 -4.75
N VAL A 21 21.75 -25.37 -3.74
CA VAL A 21 21.25 -25.36 -2.34
C VAL A 21 20.01 -24.47 -2.23
N VAL A 22 19.97 -23.32 -2.91
CA VAL A 22 18.77 -22.47 -2.97
C VAL A 22 17.63 -23.16 -3.73
N GLN A 23 17.91 -23.78 -4.89
CA GLN A 23 16.90 -24.51 -5.67
C GLN A 23 16.33 -25.72 -4.90
N THR A 24 17.17 -26.47 -4.18
CA THR A 24 16.73 -27.61 -3.37
C THR A 24 16.00 -27.17 -2.10
N SER A 25 16.38 -26.05 -1.47
CA SER A 25 15.64 -25.45 -0.36
C SER A 25 14.27 -24.95 -0.81
N PHE A 26 14.18 -24.32 -1.99
CA PHE A 26 12.92 -23.84 -2.55
C PHE A 26 12.00 -25.00 -2.96
N ALA A 27 12.54 -26.02 -3.62
CA ALA A 27 11.77 -27.23 -3.95
C ALA A 27 11.24 -27.93 -2.70
N ARG A 28 12.04 -27.98 -1.62
CA ARG A 28 11.63 -28.59 -0.35
C ARG A 28 10.55 -27.78 0.37
N SER A 29 10.66 -26.44 0.40
CA SER A 29 9.61 -25.59 1.01
C SER A 29 8.31 -25.67 0.22
N SER A 30 8.37 -25.66 -1.12
CA SER A 30 7.18 -25.83 -1.97
C SER A 30 6.49 -27.19 -1.78
N ILE A 31 7.25 -28.27 -1.56
CA ILE A 31 6.71 -29.61 -1.31
C ILE A 31 6.10 -29.71 0.10
N GLU A 32 6.71 -29.11 1.12
CA GLU A 32 6.16 -29.09 2.47
C GLU A 32 4.89 -28.23 2.55
N GLU A 33 4.90 -27.06 1.90
CA GLU A 33 3.73 -26.17 1.81
C GLU A 33 2.58 -26.81 1.03
N SER A 34 2.84 -27.44 -0.13
CA SER A 34 1.79 -28.16 -0.88
C SER A 34 1.16 -29.29 -0.06
N ARG A 35 1.97 -29.98 0.75
CA ARG A 35 1.52 -31.09 1.60
C ARG A 35 0.69 -30.61 2.80
N ASP A 36 0.96 -29.41 3.31
CA ASP A 36 0.15 -28.79 4.37
C ASP A 36 -1.14 -28.17 3.82
N LEU A 37 -1.13 -27.65 2.59
CA LEU A 37 -2.34 -27.19 1.90
C LEU A 37 -3.31 -28.31 1.55
N ASP A 38 -2.79 -29.46 1.11
CA ASP A 38 -3.58 -30.68 0.90
C ASP A 38 -4.24 -31.15 2.21
N LYS A 39 -3.51 -31.13 3.33
CA LYS A 39 -4.07 -31.46 4.65
C LYS A 39 -5.14 -30.48 5.12
N MET A 40 -5.07 -29.22 4.68
CA MET A 40 -6.05 -28.20 5.00
C MET A 40 -7.27 -28.20 4.06
N GLY A 41 -7.26 -29.01 2.99
CA GLY A 41 -8.38 -29.14 2.06
C GLY A 41 -8.55 -27.92 1.15
N TYR A 42 -7.44 -27.27 0.78
CA TYR A 42 -7.46 -26.19 -0.21
C TYR A 42 -7.56 -26.75 -1.63
N ILE A 43 -8.38 -26.08 -2.44
CA ILE A 43 -8.51 -26.30 -3.87
C ILE A 43 -7.52 -25.38 -4.57
N ILE A 44 -6.79 -25.93 -5.52
CA ILE A 44 -5.83 -25.19 -6.35
C ILE A 44 -6.49 -24.89 -7.70
N SER A 45 -6.50 -23.61 -8.09
CA SER A 45 -6.96 -23.15 -9.40
C SER A 45 -5.89 -22.29 -10.05
N ILE A 46 -5.54 -22.58 -11.30
CA ILE A 46 -4.61 -21.75 -12.07
C ILE A 46 -5.45 -20.78 -12.89
N SER A 47 -5.08 -19.51 -12.87
CA SER A 47 -5.80 -18.48 -13.61
C SER A 47 -5.48 -18.50 -15.10
N ASP A 48 -6.47 -18.15 -15.92
CA ASP A 48 -6.28 -18.00 -17.36
C ASP A 48 -5.70 -16.62 -17.75
N CYS A 49 -5.76 -15.62 -16.85
CA CYS A 49 -5.40 -14.24 -17.16
C CYS A 49 -3.95 -13.85 -16.83
N GLY A 50 -3.17 -14.80 -16.30
CA GLY A 50 -1.78 -14.55 -15.90
C GLY A 50 -1.23 -15.66 -15.00
N PRO A 51 -0.01 -15.50 -14.49
CA PRO A 51 0.66 -16.55 -13.71
C PRO A 51 0.20 -16.58 -12.24
N TYR A 52 -1.11 -16.46 -12.01
CA TYR A 52 -1.72 -16.45 -10.69
C TYR A 52 -2.23 -17.86 -10.34
N VAL A 53 -1.87 -18.33 -9.15
CA VAL A 53 -2.32 -19.63 -8.63
C VAL A 53 -3.13 -19.40 -7.37
N PHE A 54 -4.41 -19.74 -7.39
CA PHE A 54 -5.35 -19.55 -6.31
C PHE A 54 -5.47 -20.80 -5.44
N HIS A 55 -5.39 -20.60 -4.13
CA HIS A 55 -5.55 -21.62 -3.10
C HIS A 55 -6.71 -21.22 -2.20
N PHE A 56 -7.83 -21.93 -2.27
CA PHE A 56 -9.03 -21.59 -1.48
C PHE A 56 -9.80 -22.82 -1.00
N SER A 57 -10.49 -22.72 0.13
CA SER A 57 -11.43 -23.76 0.56
C SER A 57 -12.77 -23.65 -0.19
N GLU A 58 -13.57 -24.72 -0.22
CA GLU A 58 -14.92 -24.69 -0.82
C GLU A 58 -15.78 -23.54 -0.27
N ARG A 59 -15.62 -23.22 1.03
CA ARG A 59 -16.34 -22.11 1.68
C ARG A 59 -15.97 -20.73 1.12
N SER A 60 -14.75 -20.59 0.63
CA SER A 60 -14.21 -19.34 0.09
C SER A 60 -14.31 -19.25 -1.44
N ARG A 61 -14.88 -20.26 -2.12
CA ARG A 61 -14.93 -20.33 -3.60
C ARG A 61 -15.49 -19.07 -4.25
N LYS A 62 -16.60 -18.53 -3.75
CA LYS A 62 -17.20 -17.30 -4.30
C LYS A 62 -16.25 -16.10 -4.20
N MET A 63 -15.52 -16.00 -3.09
CA MET A 63 -14.52 -14.97 -2.91
C MET A 63 -13.32 -15.20 -3.82
N ALA A 64 -12.90 -16.44 -4.05
CA ALA A 64 -11.81 -16.74 -4.96
C ALA A 64 -12.08 -16.31 -6.40
N VAL A 65 -13.27 -16.59 -6.91
CA VAL A 65 -13.69 -16.12 -8.24
C VAL A 65 -13.67 -14.59 -8.31
N GLU A 66 -14.12 -13.91 -7.25
CA GLU A 66 -14.12 -12.45 -7.21
C GLU A 66 -12.70 -11.86 -7.09
N VAL A 67 -11.84 -12.44 -6.26
CA VAL A 67 -10.43 -12.03 -6.13
C VAL A 67 -9.71 -12.24 -7.46
N GLU A 68 -9.92 -13.38 -8.12
CA GLU A 68 -9.35 -13.66 -9.44
C GLU A 68 -9.76 -12.59 -10.44
N ARG A 69 -11.06 -12.30 -10.57
CA ARG A 69 -11.57 -11.24 -11.43
C ARG A 69 -10.89 -9.90 -11.15
N LEU A 70 -10.78 -9.52 -9.87
CA LEU A 70 -10.17 -8.25 -9.44
C LEU A 70 -8.67 -8.18 -9.73
N ILE A 71 -7.94 -9.30 -9.58
CA ILE A 71 -6.52 -9.40 -9.95
C ILE A 71 -6.38 -9.27 -11.47
N CYS A 72 -7.16 -9.99 -12.27
CA CYS A 72 -7.11 -9.90 -13.73
C CYS A 72 -7.39 -8.48 -14.23
N GLU A 73 -8.32 -7.76 -13.59
CA GLU A 73 -8.63 -6.37 -13.93
C GLU A 73 -7.58 -5.37 -13.48
N SER A 74 -6.84 -5.65 -12.40
CA SER A 74 -5.97 -4.68 -11.73
C SER A 74 -4.48 -4.96 -11.91
N ALA A 75 -4.07 -6.15 -12.32
CA ALA A 75 -2.66 -6.44 -12.50
C ALA A 75 -2.06 -5.67 -13.69
N PRO A 76 -2.70 -5.59 -14.88
CA PRO A 76 -2.10 -4.90 -16.01
C PRO A 76 -1.85 -3.41 -15.74
N ASP A 77 -2.81 -2.70 -15.12
CA ASP A 77 -2.67 -1.27 -14.87
C ASP A 77 -1.61 -0.96 -13.81
N ILE A 78 -1.52 -1.77 -12.74
CA ILE A 78 -0.47 -1.64 -11.72
C ILE A 78 0.91 -1.95 -12.30
N ALA A 79 1.04 -3.00 -13.11
CA ALA A 79 2.30 -3.39 -13.73
C ALA A 79 2.79 -2.34 -14.73
N GLU A 80 1.89 -1.79 -15.54
CA GLU A 80 2.20 -0.73 -16.51
C GLU A 80 2.73 0.53 -15.82
N GLU A 81 2.10 0.98 -14.73
CA GLU A 81 2.48 2.20 -14.00
C GLU A 81 3.94 2.18 -13.51
N ILE A 82 4.49 1.00 -13.19
CA ILE A 82 5.88 0.84 -12.74
C ILE A 82 6.80 0.27 -13.84
N GLY A 83 6.28 0.06 -15.05
CA GLY A 83 7.01 -0.51 -16.17
C GLY A 83 7.49 -1.95 -15.92
N LEU A 84 6.66 -2.78 -15.29
CA LEU A 84 6.86 -4.22 -15.12
C LEU A 84 6.21 -4.97 -16.30
N GLN A 85 7.01 -5.64 -17.14
CA GLN A 85 6.50 -6.26 -18.37
C GLN A 85 5.97 -7.69 -18.18
N ASP A 86 6.61 -8.48 -17.32
CA ASP A 86 6.26 -9.88 -17.12
C ASP A 86 6.20 -10.18 -15.62
N PRO A 87 5.01 -9.98 -15.00
CA PRO A 87 4.83 -10.35 -13.61
C PRO A 87 5.05 -11.86 -13.46
N GLY A 88 5.97 -12.26 -12.59
CA GLY A 88 6.22 -13.68 -12.33
C GLY A 88 5.06 -14.36 -11.60
N ARG A 89 5.16 -15.67 -11.38
CA ARG A 89 4.15 -16.44 -10.62
C ARG A 89 3.87 -15.84 -9.25
N ILE A 90 2.58 -15.70 -8.93
CA ILE A 90 2.06 -15.28 -7.62
C ILE A 90 1.05 -16.29 -7.11
N ASP A 91 1.25 -16.76 -5.88
CA ASP A 91 0.33 -17.68 -5.21
C ASP A 91 -0.61 -16.89 -4.28
N VAL A 92 -1.93 -17.03 -4.46
CA VAL A 92 -2.97 -16.27 -3.77
C VAL A 92 -3.79 -17.20 -2.90
N TYR A 93 -3.70 -17.04 -1.58
CA TYR A 93 -4.38 -17.85 -0.57
C TYR A 93 -5.58 -17.10 -0.01
N ILE A 94 -6.75 -17.72 -0.08
CA ILE A 94 -7.98 -17.14 0.47
C ILE A 94 -8.46 -18.04 1.59
N VAL A 95 -8.16 -17.59 2.80
CA VAL A 95 -8.31 -18.40 4.00
C VAL A 95 -9.63 -18.09 4.70
N PRO A 96 -10.38 -19.11 5.15
CA PRO A 96 -11.72 -18.91 5.70
C PRO A 96 -11.73 -18.47 7.17
N ASN A 97 -10.57 -18.44 7.85
CA ASN A 97 -10.46 -18.14 9.27
C ASN A 97 -9.09 -17.52 9.63
N ARG A 98 -9.05 -16.81 10.77
CA ARG A 98 -7.86 -16.11 11.26
C ARG A 98 -6.72 -17.05 11.68
N LYS A 99 -7.01 -18.29 12.08
CA LYS A 99 -5.98 -19.26 12.47
C LYS A 99 -5.13 -19.63 11.26
N ASP A 100 -5.77 -19.97 10.15
CA ASP A 100 -5.08 -20.31 8.90
C ASP A 100 -4.36 -19.09 8.33
N TYR A 101 -4.95 -17.89 8.44
CA TYR A 101 -4.29 -16.63 8.09
C TYR A 101 -2.97 -16.47 8.86
N ASN A 102 -3.01 -16.53 10.20
CA ASN A 102 -1.84 -16.37 11.04
C ASN A 102 -0.77 -17.45 10.80
N GLN A 103 -1.20 -18.67 10.43
CA GLN A 103 -0.28 -19.75 10.09
C GLN A 103 0.46 -19.47 8.77
N LEU A 104 -0.22 -18.92 7.76
CA LEU A 104 0.36 -18.62 6.46
C LEU A 104 1.08 -17.27 6.38
N SER A 105 0.68 -16.27 7.17
CA SER A 105 1.31 -14.94 7.23
C SER A 105 2.44 -14.84 8.26
N GLY A 106 2.55 -15.81 9.16
CA GLY A 106 3.50 -15.78 10.27
C GLY A 106 2.97 -14.99 11.48
N SER A 107 3.37 -15.42 12.68
CA SER A 107 2.79 -14.99 13.97
C SER A 107 3.08 -13.54 14.41
N LYS A 108 3.56 -12.66 13.51
CA LYS A 108 4.00 -11.28 13.84
C LYS A 108 3.20 -10.18 13.16
N MET A 109 2.14 -10.50 12.43
CA MET A 109 1.34 -9.49 11.72
C MET A 109 0.40 -8.72 12.67
N PRO A 110 0.19 -7.41 12.47
CA PRO A 110 -0.79 -6.66 13.26
C PRO A 110 -2.21 -7.22 13.13
N GLU A 111 -2.99 -7.18 14.21
CA GLU A 111 -4.35 -7.74 14.24
C GLU A 111 -5.33 -7.08 13.25
N TRP A 112 -5.03 -5.86 12.80
CA TRP A 112 -5.86 -5.11 11.86
C TRP A 112 -5.62 -5.49 10.39
N GLY A 113 -4.60 -6.31 10.08
CA GLY A 113 -4.31 -6.74 8.71
C GLY A 113 -5.43 -7.61 8.12
N GLU A 114 -5.90 -7.24 6.94
CA GLU A 114 -6.93 -7.97 6.18
C GLU A 114 -6.34 -8.92 5.13
N ALA A 115 -5.18 -8.55 4.61
CA ALA A 115 -4.37 -9.34 3.71
C ALA A 115 -2.88 -9.16 4.06
N PHE A 116 -2.02 -9.96 3.44
CA PHE A 116 -0.57 -9.89 3.60
C PHE A 116 0.13 -10.39 2.35
N SER A 117 1.18 -9.67 1.95
CA SER A 117 2.10 -10.07 0.89
C SER A 117 3.43 -10.57 1.45
N ASP A 118 3.70 -11.86 1.27
CA ASP A 118 5.03 -12.43 1.42
C ASP A 118 5.82 -12.17 0.14
N LEU A 119 6.69 -11.17 0.21
CA LEU A 119 7.47 -10.67 -0.91
C LEU A 119 8.52 -11.67 -1.41
N VAL A 120 9.02 -12.53 -0.52
CA VAL A 120 10.07 -13.51 -0.83
C VAL A 120 9.48 -14.68 -1.61
N ASN A 121 8.35 -15.20 -1.13
CA ASN A 121 7.68 -16.33 -1.75
C ASN A 121 6.66 -15.91 -2.83
N ARG A 122 6.50 -14.60 -3.07
CA ARG A 122 5.50 -14.02 -3.99
C ARG A 122 4.10 -14.56 -3.71
N LYS A 123 3.70 -14.46 -2.45
CA LYS A 123 2.46 -15.02 -1.95
C LYS A 123 1.58 -13.91 -1.37
N ILE A 124 0.31 -13.89 -1.75
CA ILE A 124 -0.73 -13.04 -1.14
C ILE A 124 -1.62 -13.93 -0.28
N VAL A 125 -1.86 -13.55 0.98
CA VAL A 125 -2.77 -14.25 1.90
C VAL A 125 -3.90 -13.30 2.29
N ILE A 126 -5.15 -13.70 2.04
CA ILE A 126 -6.36 -12.90 2.27
C ILE A 126 -7.21 -13.56 3.35
N ASP A 127 -7.46 -12.87 4.47
CA ASP A 127 -8.45 -13.31 5.45
C ASP A 127 -9.86 -12.95 4.95
N ALA A 128 -10.57 -13.97 4.45
CA ALA A 128 -11.90 -13.82 3.89
C ALA A 128 -12.91 -13.21 4.88
N ARG A 129 -12.76 -13.46 6.18
CA ARG A 129 -13.67 -12.91 7.19
C ARG A 129 -13.34 -11.46 7.52
N ALA A 130 -12.06 -11.11 7.52
CA ALA A 130 -11.62 -9.74 7.81
C ALA A 130 -12.11 -8.79 6.71
N VAL A 131 -11.86 -9.13 5.44
CA VAL A 131 -12.27 -8.29 4.31
C VAL A 131 -13.79 -8.08 4.24
N LEU A 132 -14.60 -9.08 4.60
CA LEU A 132 -16.06 -8.95 4.63
C LEU A 132 -16.59 -8.08 5.78
N ARG A 133 -15.77 -7.81 6.80
CA ARG A 133 -16.16 -7.04 7.99
C ARG A 133 -15.68 -5.60 7.95
N THR A 134 -14.72 -5.29 7.09
CA THR A 134 -14.17 -3.95 6.94
C THR A 134 -14.94 -3.19 5.86
N PRO A 135 -15.14 -1.87 6.02
CA PRO A 135 -15.72 -1.04 4.95
C PRO A 135 -14.75 -0.81 3.76
N ARG A 136 -13.51 -1.29 3.83
CA ARG A 136 -12.49 -1.14 2.79
C ARG A 136 -12.86 -2.04 1.59
N PRO A 137 -12.96 -1.50 0.36
CA PRO A 137 -13.29 -2.33 -0.80
C PRO A 137 -12.25 -3.43 -1.05
N LEU A 138 -12.69 -4.65 -1.33
CA LEU A 138 -11.79 -5.77 -1.66
C LEU A 138 -10.83 -5.41 -2.81
N LYS A 139 -11.31 -4.69 -3.84
CA LYS A 139 -10.47 -4.19 -4.95
C LYS A 139 -9.30 -3.35 -4.44
N THR A 140 -9.51 -2.46 -3.47
CA THR A 140 -8.46 -1.62 -2.87
C THR A 140 -7.41 -2.48 -2.18
N VAL A 141 -7.84 -3.47 -1.37
CA VAL A 141 -6.94 -4.42 -0.71
C VAL A 141 -6.09 -5.19 -1.73
N ILE A 142 -6.72 -5.77 -2.76
CA ILE A 142 -6.01 -6.53 -3.79
C ILE A 142 -4.98 -5.68 -4.52
N ARG A 143 -5.33 -4.45 -4.90
CA ARG A 143 -4.41 -3.54 -5.58
C ARG A 143 -3.22 -3.18 -4.70
N HIS A 144 -3.45 -2.98 -3.40
CA HIS A 144 -2.40 -2.70 -2.43
C HIS A 144 -1.41 -3.86 -2.30
N GLU A 145 -1.91 -5.09 -2.14
CA GLU A 145 -1.06 -6.28 -2.04
C GLU A 145 -0.29 -6.59 -3.35
N LEU A 146 -0.95 -6.45 -4.50
CA LEU A 146 -0.30 -6.59 -5.81
C LEU A 146 0.83 -5.57 -6.00
N SER A 147 0.61 -4.32 -5.56
CA SER A 147 1.61 -3.26 -5.63
C SER A 147 2.91 -3.67 -4.96
N HIS A 148 2.83 -4.22 -3.73
CA HIS A 148 4.04 -4.66 -3.01
C HIS A 148 4.83 -5.73 -3.76
N ILE A 149 4.13 -6.76 -4.27
CA ILE A 149 4.81 -7.85 -5.00
C ILE A 149 5.42 -7.33 -6.30
N PHE A 150 4.68 -6.53 -7.07
CA PHE A 150 5.16 -5.99 -8.35
C PHE A 150 6.32 -5.03 -8.15
N LEU A 151 6.28 -4.20 -7.10
CA LEU A 151 7.37 -3.30 -6.76
C LEU A 151 8.66 -4.07 -6.47
N VAL A 152 8.59 -5.13 -5.65
CA VAL A 152 9.75 -6.00 -5.36
C VAL A 152 10.27 -6.71 -6.61
N GLN A 153 9.37 -7.17 -7.49
CA GLN A 153 9.79 -7.76 -8.77
C GLN A 153 10.49 -6.73 -9.66
N LYS A 154 9.95 -5.51 -9.74
CA LYS A 154 10.51 -4.44 -10.57
C LYS A 154 11.87 -3.97 -10.06
N THR A 155 12.04 -3.85 -8.74
CA THR A 155 13.32 -3.44 -8.11
C THR A 155 14.31 -4.58 -7.96
N GLY A 156 13.97 -5.81 -8.37
CA GLY A 156 14.84 -6.98 -8.19
C GLY A 156 15.12 -7.32 -6.72
N GLY A 157 14.24 -6.92 -5.80
CA GLY A 157 14.42 -7.11 -4.37
C GLY A 157 15.28 -6.06 -3.68
N THR A 158 15.69 -4.99 -4.36
CA THR A 158 16.37 -3.85 -3.72
C THR A 158 15.50 -3.28 -2.61
N ARG A 159 16.10 -3.11 -1.43
CA ARG A 159 15.42 -2.55 -0.26
C ARG A 159 15.06 -1.10 -0.53
N CYS A 160 13.77 -0.80 -0.51
CA CYS A 160 13.24 0.56 -0.64
C CYS A 160 12.76 1.06 0.74
N PRO A 161 12.77 2.38 1.00
CA PRO A 161 12.19 2.97 2.20
C PRO A 161 10.72 2.59 2.34
N THR A 162 10.26 2.30 3.57
CA THR A 162 8.88 1.85 3.79
C THR A 162 7.86 2.91 3.38
N TRP A 163 8.11 4.20 3.63
CA TRP A 163 7.23 5.27 3.16
C TRP A 163 7.04 5.26 1.64
N PHE A 164 8.08 4.91 0.88
CA PHE A 164 7.98 4.87 -0.58
C PHE A 164 7.15 3.67 -1.03
N VAL A 165 7.44 2.49 -0.48
CA VAL A 165 6.70 1.24 -0.77
C VAL A 165 5.22 1.41 -0.46
N GLU A 166 4.89 1.92 0.72
CA GLU A 166 3.52 2.12 1.17
C GLU A 166 2.84 3.27 0.43
N GLY A 167 3.55 4.35 0.11
CA GLY A 167 3.03 5.46 -0.67
C GLY A 167 2.64 5.04 -2.09
N ILE A 168 3.47 4.21 -2.74
CA ILE A 168 3.15 3.63 -4.05
C ILE A 168 1.93 2.70 -3.94
N ALA A 169 1.87 1.84 -2.93
CA ALA A 169 0.72 0.94 -2.72
C ALA A 169 -0.60 1.72 -2.46
N MET A 170 -0.55 2.80 -1.69
CA MET A 170 -1.67 3.71 -1.46
C MET A 170 -2.12 4.41 -2.76
N ARG A 171 -1.16 4.83 -3.60
CA ARG A 171 -1.44 5.46 -4.90
C ARG A 171 -2.10 4.48 -5.86
N GLN A 172 -1.49 3.32 -6.03
CA GLN A 172 -1.97 2.29 -6.97
C GLN A 172 -3.31 1.70 -6.53
N SER A 173 -3.55 1.56 -5.24
CA SER A 173 -4.85 1.09 -4.71
C SER A 173 -5.98 2.12 -4.83
N ARG A 174 -5.67 3.37 -5.22
CA ARG A 174 -6.61 4.50 -5.30
C ARG A 174 -7.37 4.68 -3.98
N GLU A 175 -6.68 4.47 -2.86
CA GLU A 175 -7.29 4.45 -1.53
C GLU A 175 -7.50 5.85 -0.94
N TRP A 176 -6.88 6.87 -1.53
CA TRP A 176 -6.98 8.23 -1.02
C TRP A 176 -8.40 8.79 -1.10
N THR A 177 -8.96 9.15 0.05
CA THR A 177 -10.28 9.80 0.14
C THR A 177 -10.19 11.25 0.61
N MET A 178 -11.27 12.02 0.44
CA MET A 178 -11.40 13.36 1.05
C MET A 178 -11.29 13.32 2.59
N SER A 179 -11.71 12.22 3.22
CA SER A 179 -11.53 11.99 4.64
C SER A 179 -10.05 11.86 5.00
N ASP A 180 -9.25 11.21 4.16
CA ASP A 180 -7.80 11.08 4.38
C ASP A 180 -7.08 12.42 4.26
N GLN A 181 -7.52 13.28 3.32
CA GLN A 181 -7.02 14.64 3.23
C GLN A 181 -7.31 15.44 4.51
N TRP A 182 -8.53 15.34 5.05
CA TRP A 182 -8.88 15.99 6.31
C TRP A 182 -8.09 15.42 7.50
N ASN A 183 -7.94 14.10 7.58
CA ASN A 183 -7.22 13.44 8.66
C ASN A 183 -5.72 13.70 8.63
N LEU A 184 -5.11 13.84 7.44
CA LEU A 184 -3.73 14.29 7.31
C LEU A 184 -3.59 15.71 7.85
N MET A 185 -4.49 16.63 7.44
CA MET A 185 -4.48 18.01 7.92
C MET A 185 -4.64 18.13 9.44
N THR A 186 -5.54 17.36 10.06
CA THR A 186 -5.72 17.36 11.52
C THR A 186 -4.51 16.74 12.25
N SER A 187 -3.82 15.77 11.66
CA SER A 187 -2.59 15.19 12.22
C SER A 187 -1.46 16.23 12.25
N ILE A 188 -1.31 17.01 11.18
CA ILE A 188 -0.37 18.14 11.11
C ILE A 188 -0.71 19.18 12.17
N TRP A 189 -1.98 19.62 12.26
CA TRP A 189 -2.39 20.65 13.21
C TRP A 189 -2.29 20.23 14.68
N SER A 190 -2.34 18.93 14.97
CA SER A 190 -2.21 18.41 16.33
C SER A 190 -0.75 18.09 16.71
N GLY A 191 0.21 18.29 15.79
CA GLY A 191 1.62 17.96 16.03
C GLY A 191 1.87 16.46 16.20
N ASN A 192 0.97 15.61 15.72
CA ASN A 192 1.07 14.14 15.82
C ASN A 192 1.49 13.49 14.49
N LEU A 193 2.09 14.27 13.59
CA LEU A 193 2.60 13.76 12.32
C LEU A 193 3.95 13.06 12.57
N PRO A 194 4.13 11.80 12.13
CA PRO A 194 5.44 11.16 12.15
C PRO A 194 6.39 11.87 11.19
N ASP A 195 7.69 11.74 11.42
CA ASP A 195 8.69 12.15 10.44
C ASP A 195 8.71 11.15 9.27
N LEU A 196 8.92 11.64 8.04
CA LEU A 196 9.03 10.77 6.87
C LEU A 196 10.33 9.94 6.93
N GLU A 197 11.41 10.49 7.49
CA GLU A 197 12.68 9.79 7.64
C GLU A 197 12.55 8.56 8.56
N ASP A 198 11.80 8.70 9.66
CA ASP A 198 11.48 7.60 10.59
C ASP A 198 10.73 6.45 9.91
N LEU A 199 10.01 6.75 8.81
CA LEU A 199 9.27 5.78 8.02
C LEU A 199 10.15 5.10 6.95
N GLY A 200 11.48 5.25 6.99
CA GLY A 200 12.41 4.47 6.17
C GLY A 200 12.56 3.01 6.65
N GLY A 201 12.32 2.74 7.93
CA GLY A 201 12.62 1.45 8.57
C GLY A 201 11.38 0.60 8.93
N SER A 202 10.53 1.10 9.82
CA SER A 202 9.38 0.34 10.34
C SER A 202 8.19 1.23 10.61
N PHE A 203 7.00 0.77 10.25
CA PHE A 203 5.76 1.51 10.52
C PHE A 203 5.30 1.38 11.98
N PRO A 204 4.53 2.36 12.48
CA PRO A 204 3.99 2.33 13.83
C PRO A 204 3.08 1.13 14.08
N ARG A 205 3.15 0.55 15.30
CA ARG A 205 2.29 -0.59 15.68
C ARG A 205 0.83 -0.21 15.98
N SER A 206 0.59 1.03 16.40
CA SER A 206 -0.79 1.48 16.68
C SER A 206 -1.50 1.82 15.38
N ALA A 207 -2.72 1.32 15.21
CA ALA A 207 -3.51 1.53 13.99
C ALA A 207 -3.64 3.02 13.63
N ALA A 208 -3.90 3.89 14.62
CA ALA A 208 -4.02 5.33 14.38
C ALA A 208 -2.73 5.97 13.84
N ARG A 209 -1.56 5.62 14.37
CA ARG A 209 -0.28 6.14 13.88
C ARG A 209 0.12 5.51 12.55
N ALA A 210 -0.21 4.23 12.34
CA ALA A 210 -0.03 3.56 11.05
C ALA A 210 -0.86 4.25 9.96
N SER A 211 -2.13 4.58 10.24
CA SER A 211 -2.96 5.34 9.30
C SER A 211 -2.39 6.73 8.99
N ALA A 212 -1.81 7.43 9.96
CA ALA A 212 -1.11 8.70 9.70
C ALA A 212 0.13 8.50 8.82
N ALA A 213 0.94 7.46 9.10
CA ALA A 213 2.11 7.10 8.31
C ALA A 213 1.74 6.75 6.86
N TYR A 214 0.67 5.99 6.62
CA TYR A 214 0.16 5.69 5.29
C TYR A 214 -0.23 6.96 4.52
N ARG A 215 -0.92 7.89 5.17
CA ARG A 215 -1.31 9.16 4.55
C ARG A 215 -0.12 10.04 4.21
N LEU A 216 0.85 10.13 5.13
CA LEU A 216 2.08 10.88 4.91
C LEU A 216 2.88 10.29 3.74
N SER A 217 2.99 8.96 3.69
CA SER A 217 3.66 8.20 2.63
C SER A 217 3.02 8.43 1.27
N TYR A 218 1.68 8.39 1.20
CA TYR A 218 0.94 8.74 -0.02
C TYR A 218 1.20 10.18 -0.46
N ALA A 219 1.17 11.14 0.48
CA ALA A 219 1.39 12.54 0.18
C ALA A 219 2.83 12.79 -0.33
N ALA A 220 3.83 12.13 0.26
CA ALA A 220 5.23 12.19 -0.18
C ALA A 220 5.39 11.66 -1.60
N VAL A 221 4.89 10.45 -1.90
CA VAL A 221 4.96 9.87 -3.25
C VAL A 221 4.17 10.71 -4.25
N SER A 222 3.02 11.25 -3.86
CA SER A 222 2.22 12.12 -4.72
C SER A 222 2.96 13.41 -5.06
N ARG A 223 3.66 14.03 -4.10
CA ARG A 223 4.51 15.21 -4.31
C ARG A 223 5.72 14.91 -5.19
N LEU A 224 6.35 13.75 -4.99
CA LEU A 224 7.49 13.29 -5.78
C LEU A 224 7.11 13.10 -7.26
N LEU A 225 5.94 12.50 -7.52
CA LEU A 225 5.47 12.15 -8.85
C LEU A 225 4.50 13.17 -9.47
N GLU A 226 4.31 14.33 -8.84
CA GLU A 226 3.34 15.35 -9.26
C GLU A 226 3.71 15.94 -10.63
N THR A 227 4.99 16.24 -10.83
CA THR A 227 5.49 16.93 -12.03
C THR A 227 6.12 16.00 -13.04
N ARG A 228 6.66 14.85 -12.59
CA ARG A 228 7.40 13.88 -13.41
C ARG A 228 7.03 12.44 -13.05
N PRO A 229 5.79 12.00 -13.31
CA PRO A 229 5.37 10.63 -13.01
C PRO A 229 6.18 9.56 -13.76
N GLU A 230 6.74 9.89 -14.92
CA GLU A 230 7.60 9.02 -15.74
C GLU A 230 8.92 8.65 -15.06
N ASP A 231 9.42 9.49 -14.15
CA ASP A 231 10.67 9.25 -13.43
C ASP A 231 10.56 8.04 -12.48
N LEU A 232 9.34 7.60 -12.14
CA LEU A 232 9.13 6.38 -11.36
C LEU A 232 9.75 5.15 -12.02
N VAL A 233 9.54 4.97 -13.33
CA VAL A 233 10.08 3.79 -14.04
C VAL A 233 11.61 3.84 -14.07
N THR A 234 12.17 5.03 -14.23
CA THR A 234 13.62 5.28 -14.19
C THR A 234 14.19 4.95 -12.82
N LEU A 235 13.61 5.48 -11.74
CA LEU A 235 14.00 5.22 -10.35
C LEU A 235 14.04 3.72 -10.07
N LEU A 236 12.96 3.01 -10.38
CA LEU A 236 12.85 1.59 -10.05
C LEU A 236 13.84 0.73 -10.87
N SER A 237 14.13 1.15 -12.11
CA SER A 237 15.12 0.47 -12.95
C SER A 237 16.54 0.71 -12.42
N PHE A 238 16.88 1.95 -12.02
CA PHE A 238 18.16 2.23 -11.36
C PHE A 238 18.28 1.52 -10.01
N ALA A 239 17.21 1.45 -9.21
CA ALA A 239 17.23 0.74 -7.93
C ALA A 239 17.54 -0.74 -8.13
N ARG A 240 16.97 -1.36 -9.19
CA ARG A 240 17.30 -2.74 -9.57
C ARG A 240 18.75 -2.90 -10.01
N ASP A 241 19.21 -2.04 -10.91
CA ASP A 241 20.53 -2.20 -11.54
C ASP A 241 21.68 -1.90 -10.57
N LEU A 242 21.48 -0.97 -9.64
CA LEU A 242 22.47 -0.55 -8.65
C LEU A 242 22.42 -1.38 -7.37
N GLY A 243 21.28 -1.99 -7.04
CA GLY A 243 21.06 -2.65 -5.75
C GLY A 243 20.98 -1.66 -4.57
N ASP A 244 20.82 -0.36 -4.85
CA ASP A 244 20.88 0.74 -3.89
C ASP A 244 19.82 1.78 -4.26
N PHE A 245 18.76 1.87 -3.44
CA PHE A 245 17.65 2.77 -3.68
C PHE A 245 18.04 4.24 -3.50
N ASP A 246 18.84 4.58 -2.49
CA ASP A 246 19.22 5.97 -2.21
C ASP A 246 20.10 6.52 -3.34
N ARG A 247 21.00 5.68 -3.87
CA ARG A 247 21.80 6.05 -5.05
C ARG A 247 20.95 6.18 -6.31
N ALA A 248 19.97 5.29 -6.49
CA ALA A 248 19.02 5.40 -7.61
C ALA A 248 18.22 6.70 -7.52
N PHE A 249 17.73 7.03 -6.33
CA PHE A 249 16.97 8.25 -6.04
C PHE A 249 17.79 9.50 -6.38
N LEU A 250 19.04 9.55 -5.91
CA LEU A 250 19.96 10.65 -6.22
C LEU A 250 20.20 10.83 -7.72
N LEU A 251 20.34 9.73 -8.47
CA LEU A 251 20.56 9.80 -9.92
C LEU A 251 19.30 10.19 -10.70
N THR A 252 18.12 9.86 -10.18
CA THR A 252 16.84 10.19 -10.83
C THR A 252 16.39 11.62 -10.53
N PHE A 253 16.43 12.04 -9.26
CA PHE A 253 15.86 13.32 -8.82
C PHE A 253 16.92 14.41 -8.56
N GLY A 254 18.19 14.03 -8.42
CA GLY A 254 19.28 14.98 -8.14
C GLY A 254 19.41 15.41 -6.68
N GLU A 255 18.67 14.78 -5.78
CA GLU A 255 18.67 15.02 -4.33
C GLU A 255 18.66 13.68 -3.57
N THR A 256 19.05 13.67 -2.30
CA THR A 256 18.96 12.45 -1.50
C THR A 256 17.54 12.21 -0.97
N THR A 257 17.24 10.98 -0.55
CA THR A 257 15.97 10.65 0.11
C THR A 257 15.76 11.45 1.40
N GLY A 258 16.84 11.78 2.11
CA GLY A 258 16.83 12.62 3.30
C GLY A 258 16.52 14.09 2.98
N ASP A 259 17.20 14.67 1.99
CA ASP A 259 16.95 16.05 1.57
C ASP A 259 15.50 16.24 1.11
N PHE A 260 14.98 15.28 0.31
CA PHE A 260 13.58 15.26 -0.09
C PHE A 260 12.62 15.20 1.10
N ALA A 261 12.92 14.35 2.09
CA ALA A 261 12.09 14.20 3.29
C ALA A 261 12.03 15.49 4.11
N GLU A 262 13.16 16.18 4.27
CA GLU A 262 13.25 17.46 4.96
C GLU A 262 12.48 18.55 4.21
N GLU A 263 12.71 18.71 2.90
CA GLU A 263 11.98 19.69 2.07
C GLU A 263 10.47 19.44 2.10
N PHE A 264 10.07 18.17 1.97
CA PHE A 264 8.67 17.76 2.02
C PHE A 264 8.02 18.12 3.37
N HIS A 265 8.71 17.91 4.48
CA HIS A 265 8.20 18.27 5.80
C HIS A 265 7.99 19.78 5.92
N LEU A 266 8.96 20.58 5.47
CA LEU A 266 8.86 22.05 5.47
C LEU A 266 7.70 22.56 4.59
N ASP A 267 7.51 21.97 3.41
CA ASP A 267 6.40 22.31 2.51
C ASP A 267 5.04 21.95 3.12
N LEU A 268 4.92 20.77 3.74
CA LEU A 268 3.71 20.36 4.46
C LEU A 268 3.38 21.33 5.59
N GLU A 269 4.35 21.65 6.45
CA GLU A 269 4.11 22.59 7.54
C GLU A 269 3.72 23.96 7.01
N SER A 270 4.40 24.49 5.98
CA SER A 270 4.09 25.79 5.40
C SER A 270 2.66 25.84 4.83
N ARG A 271 2.28 24.84 4.02
CA ARG A 271 0.96 24.79 3.37
C ARG A 271 -0.18 24.63 4.38
N TYR A 272 -0.02 23.76 5.36
CA TYR A 272 -1.11 23.41 6.28
C TYR A 272 -1.12 24.26 7.55
N ASN A 273 0.01 24.78 8.02
CA ASN A 273 0.04 25.72 9.14
C ASN A 273 -0.37 27.14 8.75
N ALA A 274 -0.32 27.55 7.47
CA ALA A 274 -0.86 28.87 7.06
C ALA A 274 -2.35 29.03 7.42
N ALA A 275 -3.13 27.95 7.33
CA ALA A 275 -4.55 27.95 7.69
C ALA A 275 -4.80 27.69 9.19
N ALA A 276 -3.85 27.07 9.90
CA ALA A 276 -4.03 26.62 11.28
C ALA A 276 -4.37 27.77 12.27
N PRO A 277 -3.77 28.98 12.22
CA PRO A 277 -4.16 30.10 13.07
C PRO A 277 -5.63 30.49 12.92
N VAL A 278 -6.18 30.43 11.70
CA VAL A 278 -7.58 30.76 11.43
C VAL A 278 -8.50 29.80 12.19
N PHE A 279 -8.25 28.49 12.08
CA PHE A 279 -9.05 27.46 12.75
C PHE A 279 -8.82 27.36 14.26
N ARG A 280 -7.64 27.75 14.75
CA ARG A 280 -7.35 27.86 16.20
C ARG A 280 -7.91 29.14 16.84
N SER A 281 -8.33 30.11 16.04
CA SER A 281 -8.81 31.40 16.56
C SER A 281 -10.27 31.30 17.06
N PRO A 282 -10.57 31.75 18.31
CA PRO A 282 -11.95 31.84 18.80
C PRO A 282 -12.92 32.65 17.91
N PRO A 283 -12.50 33.77 17.27
CA PRO A 283 -13.37 34.54 16.38
C PRO A 283 -13.93 33.74 15.19
N PHE A 284 -13.15 32.81 14.62
CA PHE A 284 -13.62 31.97 13.52
C PHE A 284 -14.80 31.08 13.95
N TRP A 285 -14.69 30.44 15.12
CA TRP A 285 -15.76 29.60 15.66
C TRP A 285 -17.00 30.41 16.05
N LEU A 286 -16.81 31.62 16.58
CA LEU A 286 -17.92 32.55 16.87
C LEU A 286 -18.65 32.99 15.59
N MET A 287 -17.90 33.30 14.53
CA MET A 287 -18.47 33.62 13.22
C MET A 287 -19.26 32.44 12.64
N MET A 288 -18.69 31.22 12.69
CA MET A 288 -19.35 30.01 12.19
C MET A 288 -20.64 29.70 12.97
N ALA A 289 -20.60 29.80 14.30
CA ALA A 289 -21.78 29.67 15.15
C ALA A 289 -22.84 30.74 14.81
N GLY A 290 -22.41 31.99 14.59
CA GLY A 290 -23.29 33.08 14.14
C GLY A 290 -23.97 32.79 12.81
N LEU A 291 -23.24 32.27 11.82
CA LEU A 291 -23.79 31.87 10.52
C LEU A 291 -24.80 30.72 10.64
N LEU A 292 -24.52 29.72 11.47
CA LEU A 292 -25.46 28.62 11.73
C LEU A 292 -26.74 29.10 12.43
N ILE A 293 -26.61 30.00 13.41
CA ILE A 293 -27.75 30.64 14.07
C ILE A 293 -28.56 31.45 13.06
N LEU A 294 -27.89 32.25 12.22
CA LEU A 294 -28.54 33.03 11.18
C LEU A 294 -29.29 32.14 10.18
N ALA A 295 -28.65 31.08 9.69
CA ALA A 295 -29.27 30.11 8.79
C ALA A 295 -30.49 29.43 9.44
N TYR A 296 -30.39 29.05 10.72
CA TYR A 296 -31.49 28.50 11.49
C TYR A 296 -32.65 29.49 11.64
N VAL A 297 -32.36 30.75 11.98
CA VAL A 297 -33.37 31.81 12.11
C VAL A 297 -34.06 32.07 10.77
N LEU A 298 -33.31 32.22 9.69
CA LEU A 298 -33.85 32.39 8.33
C LEU A 298 -34.74 31.21 7.92
N LYS A 299 -34.28 29.97 8.19
CA LYS A 299 -35.07 28.76 7.94
C LYS A 299 -36.37 28.75 8.76
N LYS A 300 -36.31 29.13 10.04
CA LYS A 300 -37.48 29.19 10.93
C LYS A 300 -38.49 30.24 10.48
N ILE A 301 -38.02 31.40 10.03
CA ILE A 301 -38.87 32.46 9.48
C ILE A 301 -39.55 31.98 8.19
N ARG A 302 -38.82 31.33 7.28
CA ARG A 302 -39.39 30.78 6.03
C ARG A 302 -40.41 29.66 6.31
N ASN A 303 -40.12 28.76 7.25
CA ASN A 303 -41.06 27.70 7.64
C ASN A 303 -42.34 28.27 8.27
N ARG A 304 -42.25 29.33 9.09
CA ARG A 304 -43.43 30.01 9.65
C ARG A 304 -44.28 30.76 8.62
N LYS A 305 -43.74 31.09 7.45
CA LYS A 305 -44.52 31.63 6.32
C LYS A 305 -45.25 30.51 5.59
N ARG A 306 -44.56 29.40 5.29
CA ARG A 306 -45.17 28.21 4.66
C ARG A 306 -46.30 27.58 5.48
N ILE A 307 -46.15 27.46 6.80
CA ILE A 307 -47.22 26.90 7.66
C ILE A 307 -48.47 27.80 7.64
N ARG A 308 -48.30 29.12 7.62
CA ARG A 308 -49.43 30.06 7.52
C ARG A 308 -50.13 30.03 6.16
N GLU A 309 -49.40 29.72 5.10
CA GLU A 309 -49.99 29.49 3.77
C GLU A 309 -50.83 28.20 3.78
N TRP A 310 -50.33 27.11 4.38
CA TRP A 310 -51.09 25.86 4.52
C TRP A 310 -52.32 25.99 5.44
N GLU A 311 -52.23 26.72 6.54
CA GLU A 311 -53.38 27.00 7.43
C GLU A 311 -54.46 27.85 6.73
N SER A 312 -54.12 28.63 5.70
CA SER A 312 -55.09 29.40 4.90
C SER A 312 -55.71 28.62 3.74
N GLU A 313 -55.14 27.47 3.38
CA GLU A 313 -55.67 26.53 2.37
C GLU A 313 -56.58 25.46 2.99
N GLU A 314 -56.53 25.25 4.30
CA GLU A 314 -57.36 24.28 5.05
C GLU A 314 -58.67 24.87 5.62
N VAL A 315 -58.97 26.16 5.36
CA VAL A 315 -60.22 26.84 5.77
C VAL A 315 -61.21 26.96 4.61
#